data_AF-C6XRM7-F1
#
_entry.id   AF-C6XRM7-F1
#
_cell.length_a   1.000
_cell.length_b   1.000
_cell.length_c   1.000
_cell.angle_alpha   90.00
_cell.angle_beta   90.00
_cell.angle_gamma   90.00
#
_symmetry.space_group_name_H-M   'P 1'
#
loop_
_entity.id
_entity.type
_entity.pdbx_description
1 polymer ?
#
loop_
_entity_poly.entity_id
_entity_poly.type
_entity_poly.pdbx_seq_one_letter_code
_entity_poly.pdbx_strand_id
1 'polypeptide(L)' 'MFEEEPRIKPPRALEDMSLEELASQIETLKEEIARCEAEIIKKKSVKNAADAIFGQ' A
#
# COMPACT_ATOMS: atom_id res chain seq x y z
N MET A 1 -16.84 8.06 -31.59
CA MET A 1 -15.66 7.48 -30.90
C MET A 1 -16.24 6.54 -29.86
N PHE A 2 -16.03 5.23 -29.97
CA PHE A 2 -16.46 4.31 -28.91
C PHE A 2 -15.50 4.56 -27.74
N GLU A 3 -15.98 5.25 -26.71
CA GLU A 3 -15.24 5.41 -25.46
C GLU A 3 -15.30 4.06 -24.74
N GLU A 4 -14.31 3.20 -25.03
CA GLU A 4 -14.16 1.91 -24.37
C GLU A 4 -13.76 2.18 -22.92
N GLU A 5 -14.74 2.11 -22.01
CA GLU A 5 -14.50 2.24 -20.57
C GLU A 5 -13.39 1.27 -20.14
N PRO A 6 -12.41 1.72 -19.34
CA PRO A 6 -11.29 0.87 -18.94
C PRO A 6 -11.84 -0.30 -18.12
N ARG A 7 -11.87 -1.49 -18.72
CA ARG A 7 -12.24 -2.72 -18.04
C ARG A 7 -11.17 -3.03 -16.99
N ILE A 8 -11.45 -2.68 -15.74
CA ILE A 8 -10.63 -3.08 -14.60
C ILE A 8 -10.69 -4.60 -14.53
N LYS A 9 -9.62 -5.26 -14.96
CA LYS A 9 -9.50 -6.71 -14.83
C LYS A 9 -9.48 -7.06 -13.33
N PRO A 10 -10.26 -8.05 -12.89
CA PRO A 10 -10.18 -8.49 -11.50
C PRO A 10 -8.74 -8.93 -11.18
N PRO A 11 -8.27 -8.74 -9.94
CA PRO A 11 -6.98 -9.27 -9.52
C PRO A 11 -6.93 -10.76 -9.83
N ARG A 12 -5.84 -11.23 -10.46
CA ARG A 12 -5.63 -12.64 -10.73
C ARG A 12 -5.62 -13.42 -9.41
N ALA A 13 -6.26 -14.58 -9.35
CA ALA A 13 -6.25 -15.41 -8.16
C ALA A 13 -4.82 -15.91 -7.87
N LEU A 14 -4.43 -15.99 -6.60
CA LEU A 14 -3.07 -16.41 -6.20
C LEU A 14 -2.76 -17.84 -6.65
N GLU A 15 -3.78 -18.71 -6.70
CA GLU A 15 -3.67 -20.09 -7.17
C GLU A 15 -3.29 -20.22 -8.66
N ASP A 16 -3.55 -19.18 -9.45
CA ASP A 16 -3.23 -19.13 -10.89
C ASP A 16 -1.85 -18.50 -11.17
N MET A 17 -1.11 -18.08 -10.13
CA MET A 17 0.20 -17.47 -10.26
C MET A 17 1.32 -18.51 -10.13
N SER A 18 2.35 -18.36 -10.95
CA SER A 18 3.59 -19.11 -10.79
C SER A 18 4.34 -18.72 -9.51
N LEU A 19 5.28 -19.57 -9.09
CA LEU A 19 6.16 -19.29 -7.94
C LEU A 19 6.93 -17.97 -8.10
N GLU A 20 7.39 -17.67 -9.31
CA GLU A 20 8.14 -16.43 -9.60
C GLU A 20 7.22 -15.20 -9.52
N GLU A 21 6.00 -15.29 -10.05
CA GLU A 21 5.00 -14.23 -9.94
C GLU A 21 4.63 -13.96 -8.47
N LEU A 22 4.40 -15.01 -7.68
CA LEU A 22 4.11 -14.89 -6.25
C LEU A 22 5.28 -14.26 -5.49
N ALA A 23 6.52 -14.67 -5.78
CA ALA A 23 7.71 -14.08 -5.16
C ALA A 23 7.84 -12.59 -5.51
N SER A 24 7.65 -12.21 -6.77
CA SER A 24 7.67 -10.81 -7.19
C SER A 24 6.55 -9.98 -6.54
N GLN A 25 5.36 -10.56 -6.42
CA GLN A 25 4.22 -9.90 -5.78
C GLN A 25 4.48 -9.69 -4.28
N ILE A 26 5.09 -10.66 -3.61
CA ILE A 26 5.49 -10.54 -2.20
C ILE A 26 6.46 -9.38 -2.00
N GLU A 27 7.49 -9.26 -2.85
CA GLU A 27 8.46 -8.16 -2.73
C GLU A 27 7.78 -6.81 -2.91
N THR A 28 6.87 -6.70 -3.88
CA THR A 28 6.08 -5.47 -4.11
C THR A 28 5.24 -5.11 -2.88
N LEU A 29 4.52 -6.09 -2.32
CA LEU A 29 3.67 -5.87 -1.15
C LEU A 29 4.48 -5.47 0.09
N LYS A 30 5.68 -6.02 0.27
CA LYS A 30 6.59 -5.60 1.36
C LYS A 30 7.02 -4.15 1.22
N GLU A 31 7.33 -3.69 0.02
CA GLU A 31 7.66 -2.28 -0.24
C GLU A 31 6.47 -1.36 0.03
N GLU A 32 5.25 -1.79 -0.32
CA GLU A 32 4.03 -1.06 0.01
C GLU A 32 3.79 -0.99 1.53
N ILE A 33 3.96 -2.10 2.24
CA ILE A 33 3.89 -2.14 3.71
C ILE A 33 4.90 -1.15 4.32
N ALA A 34 6.16 -1.20 3.89
CA ALA A 34 7.20 -0.30 4.40
C ALA A 34 6.85 1.18 4.15
N ARG A 35 6.28 1.51 2.98
CA ARG A 35 5.80 2.87 2.67
C ARG A 35 4.66 3.29 3.60
N CYS A 36 3.67 2.42 3.82
CA CYS A 36 2.57 2.69 4.74
C CYS A 36 3.07 2.88 6.17
N GLU A 37 4.00 2.05 6.64
CA GLU A 37 4.60 2.15 7.96
C GLU A 37 5.35 3.47 8.15
N ALA A 38 6.14 3.90 7.16
CA ALA A 38 6.83 5.19 7.19
C ALA A 38 5.86 6.38 7.31
N GLU A 39 4.77 6.37 6.56
CA GLU A 39 3.74 7.41 6.64
C GLU A 39 2.99 7.38 7.98
N ILE A 40 2.74 6.20 8.55
CA ILE A 40 2.18 6.07 9.90
C ILE A 40 3.13 6.67 10.94
N ILE A 41 4.43 6.37 10.87
CA ILE A 41 5.44 6.92 11.79
C ILE A 41 5.47 8.44 11.68
N LYS A 42 5.46 8.97 10.45
CA LYS A 42 5.42 10.42 10.19
C LYS A 42 4.16 11.05 10.80
N LYS A 43 2.98 10.47 10.58
CA LYS A 43 1.71 10.97 11.14
C LYS A 43 1.68 10.88 12.67
N LYS A 44 2.22 9.80 13.25
CA LYS A 44 2.37 9.65 14.71
C LYS A 44 3.31 10.70 15.29
N SER A 45 4.43 10.99 14.62
CA SER A 45 5.37 12.03 15.04
C SER A 45 4.71 13.41 15.07
N VAL A 46 3.95 13.76 14.02
CA VAL A 46 3.18 15.01 13.98
C VAL A 46 2.12 15.04 15.09
N LYS A 47 1.39 13.94 15.31
CA LYS A 47 0.40 13.86 16.38
C LYS A 47 1.06 14.01 17.76
N ASN A 48 2.15 13.30 18.03
CA ASN A 48 2.87 13.38 19.30
C ASN A 48 3.48 14.77 19.54
N ALA A 49 3.95 15.45 18.48
CA ALA A 49 4.41 16.83 18.58
C ALA A 49 3.25 17.79 18.89
N ALA A 50 2.07 17.57 18.30
CA ALA A 50 0.88 18.34 18.63
C ALA A 50 0.38 18.06 20.05
N ASP A 51 0.33 16.80 20.49
CA ASP A 51 -0.02 16.41 21.86
C ASP A 51 0.99 16.98 22.88
N ALA A 52 2.28 17.06 22.55
CA ALA A 52 3.29 17.67 23.41
C ALA A 52 3.24 19.22 23.47
N ILE A 53 2.64 19.87 22.46
CA ILE A 53 2.49 21.34 22.40
C ILE A 53 1.13 21.80 22.94
N PHE A 54 0.08 20.96 22.83
CA PHE A 54 -1.31 21.32 23.14
C PHE A 54 -1.96 20.47 24.25
N GLY A 55 -1.30 19.42 24.73
CA GLY A 55 -1.81 18.52 25.78
C GLY A 55 -1.23 18.83 27.17
N GLN A 56 -1.77 19.87 27.82
CA GLN A 56 -1.55 20.33 29.21
C GLN A 56 -0.15 20.84 29.60
#